data_AF-A0A956P9G3-F1
#
_entry.id   AF-A0A956P9G3-F1
#
_cell.length_a   1.000
_cell.length_b   1.000
_cell.length_c   1.000
_cell.angle_alpha   90.00
_cell.angle_beta   90.00
_cell.angle_gamma   90.00
#
_symmetry.space_group_name_H-M   'P 1'
#
loop_
_entity.id
_entity.type
_entity.pdbx_description
1 polymer ?
#
loop_
_entity_poly.entity_id
_entity_poly.type
_entity_poly.pdbx_seq_one_letter_code
_entity_poly.pdbx_strand_id
1 'polypeptide(L)'
;YDVIVLNEVFDEEARDDFVRKLRRKYPAYVAYLGDDAVGTEDSGLMLFSRFPFQHLPQTSHRAEADDVEARNFGANWKDVAFIEYDHDVFPDNWAAKGCGFARIKNSDSKRVYNVAFTHMQASYPEDEDDQSEWLEPIQARSGQLQQIETMLKGTLLAHQFGREDVFLLGDMNIDGDLADPNLGTAGYDRPNLWEWTVAFNNTTLGGFFTDVLHDTWAFEQSRQDRGLTNHYHWGPEYSPNQGARLDYFLRNRKSNENLCVQHLTLAHNLRWGAPYMETGFGPAGNIELSDHIGVNAELNVRTPNCDPSDALIDPPLDGWYTIPMEIPGQAKWLRFDTPGTYSFAAEGAGADFEVYAAKDLTVPVPQYFDETLTFTTRRGETVVGKKFINPDPPLYVKLMMSPRSRTGSMKFIAHRANCRDREEACVLRPHEEFTHTMPGIPVEPDDRFWFEIR
;
A
#
# COMPACT_ATOMS: atom_id res chain seq x y z
N TYR A 1 -3.47 13.57 -1.64
CA TYR A 1 -2.18 13.32 -2.29
C TYR A 1 -1.28 14.53 -2.24
N ASP A 2 -0.04 14.29 -1.83
CA ASP A 2 1.05 15.27 -1.87
C ASP A 2 2.00 15.05 -3.04
N VAL A 3 2.24 13.79 -3.39
CA VAL A 3 2.93 13.35 -4.61
C VAL A 3 2.03 12.34 -5.32
N ILE A 4 2.02 12.36 -6.65
CA ILE A 4 1.34 11.42 -7.53
C ILE A 4 2.36 10.99 -8.59
N VAL A 5 2.40 9.71 -8.90
CA VAL A 5 3.17 9.15 -10.02
C VAL A 5 2.18 8.41 -10.91
N LEU A 6 2.39 8.50 -12.22
CA LEU A 6 1.60 7.82 -13.23
C LEU A 6 2.56 7.05 -14.14
N ASN A 7 2.13 5.86 -14.54
CA ASN A 7 2.75 5.03 -15.56
C ASN A 7 1.87 5.02 -16.81
N GLU A 8 2.46 4.64 -17.95
CA GLU A 8 1.78 4.48 -19.25
C GLU A 8 1.02 5.70 -19.78
N VAL A 9 1.47 6.91 -19.46
CA VAL A 9 0.89 8.12 -20.05
C VAL A 9 1.54 8.44 -21.41
N PHE A 10 1.45 7.48 -22.33
CA PHE A 10 2.05 7.57 -23.67
C PHE A 10 1.27 8.53 -24.58
N ASP A 11 -0.06 8.54 -24.49
CA ASP A 11 -0.90 9.42 -25.31
C ASP A 11 -0.63 10.90 -25.01
N GLU A 12 -0.15 11.64 -26.02
CA GLU A 12 0.27 13.03 -25.87
C GLU A 12 -0.89 13.94 -25.43
N GLU A 13 -2.10 13.72 -25.95
CA GLU A 13 -3.28 14.52 -25.61
C GLU A 13 -3.70 14.27 -24.14
N ALA A 14 -3.66 13.01 -23.70
CA ALA A 14 -3.92 12.62 -22.32
C ALA A 14 -2.89 13.23 -21.36
N ARG A 15 -1.60 13.19 -21.72
CA ARG A 15 -0.52 13.83 -20.96
C ARG A 15 -0.78 15.32 -20.78
N ASP A 16 -1.10 16.03 -21.86
CA ASP A 16 -1.45 17.44 -21.84
C ASP A 16 -2.67 17.73 -20.95
N ASP A 17 -3.67 16.85 -21.00
CA ASP A 17 -4.86 16.90 -20.16
C ASP A 17 -4.52 16.75 -18.67
N PHE A 18 -3.66 15.80 -18.31
CA PHE A 18 -3.16 15.62 -16.94
C PHE A 18 -2.42 16.86 -16.47
N VAL A 19 -1.45 17.36 -17.23
CA VAL A 19 -0.71 18.59 -16.89
C VAL A 19 -1.66 19.76 -16.70
N ARG A 20 -2.57 19.98 -17.65
CA ARG A 20 -3.52 21.11 -17.62
C ARG A 20 -4.41 21.08 -16.37
N LYS A 21 -4.92 19.89 -15.99
CA LYS A 21 -5.84 19.72 -14.84
C LYS A 21 -5.10 19.72 -13.50
N LEU A 22 -3.91 19.14 -13.41
CA LEU A 22 -3.21 18.91 -12.15
C LEU A 22 -2.27 20.05 -11.75
N ARG A 23 -1.65 20.76 -12.70
CA ARG A 23 -0.58 21.74 -12.42
C ARG A 23 -0.93 22.85 -11.42
N ARG A 24 -2.22 23.22 -11.29
CA ARG A 24 -2.64 24.25 -10.32
C ARG A 24 -2.50 23.75 -8.88
N LYS A 25 -2.77 22.47 -8.64
CA LYS A 25 -2.67 21.84 -7.31
C LYS A 25 -1.28 21.24 -7.08
N TYR A 26 -0.63 20.79 -8.14
CA TYR A 26 0.69 20.16 -8.15
C TYR A 26 1.64 20.96 -9.06
N PRO A 27 2.16 22.10 -8.58
CA PRO A 27 2.90 23.05 -9.41
C PRO A 27 4.34 22.62 -9.72
N ALA A 28 4.86 21.59 -9.05
CA ALA A 28 6.10 20.94 -9.42
C ALA A 28 5.77 19.59 -10.05
N TYR A 29 6.20 19.35 -11.29
CA TYR A 29 5.88 18.12 -12.00
C TYR A 29 6.93 17.77 -13.05
N VAL A 30 7.06 16.48 -13.33
CA VAL A 30 7.72 15.91 -14.50
C VAL A 30 6.60 15.42 -15.40
N ALA A 31 6.50 16.00 -16.59
CA ALA A 31 5.47 15.69 -17.56
C ALA A 31 5.93 14.66 -18.60
N TYR A 32 7.23 14.64 -18.90
CA TYR A 32 7.81 13.80 -19.95
C TYR A 32 9.19 13.32 -19.52
N LEU A 33 9.49 12.06 -19.85
CA LEU A 33 10.78 11.41 -19.81
C LEU A 33 10.85 10.42 -20.97
N GLY A 34 11.97 10.36 -21.68
CA GLY A 34 12.16 9.43 -22.80
C GLY A 34 13.04 10.03 -23.89
N ASP A 35 13.56 9.19 -24.78
CA ASP A 35 14.31 9.62 -25.97
C ASP A 35 13.33 9.95 -27.11
N ASP A 36 13.63 11.00 -27.89
CA ASP A 36 12.92 11.39 -29.11
C ASP A 36 13.31 10.51 -30.31
N ALA A 37 13.79 9.28 -30.07
CA ALA A 37 14.21 8.37 -31.11
C ALA A 37 13.03 8.03 -32.04
N VAL A 38 13.29 8.07 -33.36
CA VAL A 38 12.24 7.88 -34.36
C VAL A 38 11.69 6.46 -34.29
N GLY A 39 10.42 6.32 -33.91
CA GLY A 39 9.71 5.04 -33.87
C GLY A 39 9.61 4.40 -32.49
N THR A 40 10.05 5.11 -31.44
CA THR A 40 9.83 4.72 -30.04
C THR A 40 8.84 5.68 -29.39
N GLU A 41 7.90 5.14 -28.62
CA GLU A 41 7.09 5.90 -27.67
C GLU A 41 7.98 6.37 -26.49
N ASP A 42 7.54 7.39 -25.76
CA ASP A 42 8.25 7.84 -24.56
C ASP A 42 8.10 6.85 -23.38
N SER A 43 8.65 7.19 -22.21
CA SER A 43 8.62 6.28 -21.04
C SER A 43 7.23 6.08 -20.43
N GLY A 44 6.26 6.95 -20.76
CA GLY A 44 4.93 7.00 -20.14
C GLY A 44 4.95 7.46 -18.68
N LEU A 45 6.10 7.94 -18.16
CA LEU A 45 6.28 8.29 -16.76
C LEU A 45 5.95 9.75 -16.48
N MET A 46 5.09 9.99 -15.48
CA MET A 46 4.85 11.33 -14.94
C MET A 46 4.96 11.37 -13.42
N LEU A 47 5.36 12.53 -12.90
CA LEU A 47 5.34 12.82 -11.47
C LEU A 47 4.73 14.20 -11.21
N PHE A 48 3.84 14.28 -10.24
CA PHE A 48 3.23 15.53 -9.77
C PHE A 48 3.45 15.70 -8.28
N SER A 49 3.84 16.89 -7.85
CA SER A 49 4.12 17.22 -6.46
C SER A 49 3.51 18.57 -6.06
N ARG A 50 2.93 18.60 -4.85
CA ARG A 50 2.51 19.85 -4.18
C ARG A 50 3.70 20.66 -3.69
N PHE A 51 4.85 20.01 -3.53
CA PHE A 51 6.05 20.56 -2.93
C PHE A 51 7.15 20.80 -3.98
N PRO A 52 8.03 21.80 -3.78
CA PRO A 52 9.05 22.16 -4.76
C PRO A 52 10.09 21.07 -4.95
N PHE A 53 10.56 20.95 -6.18
CA PHE A 53 11.74 20.15 -6.50
C PHE A 53 13.01 20.82 -5.94
N GLN A 54 14.04 20.00 -5.73
CA GLN A 54 15.39 20.39 -5.31
C GLN A 54 16.40 19.87 -6.31
N HIS A 55 17.55 20.53 -6.40
CA HIS A 55 18.66 20.08 -7.24
C HIS A 55 19.14 18.68 -6.83
N LEU A 56 19.56 17.91 -7.82
CA LEU A 56 20.16 16.60 -7.60
C LEU A 56 21.50 16.75 -6.85
N PRO A 57 21.80 15.91 -5.85
CA PRO A 57 23.10 15.91 -5.16
C PRO A 57 24.25 15.59 -6.12
N GLN A 58 24.00 14.68 -7.07
CA GLN A 58 24.93 14.28 -8.11
C GLN A 58 24.20 14.25 -9.46
N THR A 59 24.92 14.53 -10.53
CA THR A 59 24.35 14.75 -11.88
C THR A 59 24.73 13.64 -12.86
N SER A 60 25.28 12.52 -12.39
CA SER A 60 25.75 11.42 -13.25
C SER A 60 24.68 10.81 -14.14
N HIS A 61 23.41 10.89 -13.71
CA HIS A 61 22.23 10.44 -14.46
C HIS A 61 21.20 11.55 -14.62
N ARG A 62 21.62 12.82 -14.59
CA ARG A 62 20.68 13.90 -14.90
C ARG A 62 20.23 13.72 -16.34
N ALA A 63 18.92 13.74 -16.57
CA ALA A 63 18.33 13.64 -17.89
C ALA A 63 18.90 14.71 -18.83
N GLU A 64 19.09 14.36 -20.10
CA GLU A 64 19.49 15.33 -21.11
C GLU A 64 18.36 16.32 -21.39
N ALA A 65 18.67 17.43 -22.06
CA ALA A 65 17.74 18.56 -22.12
C ALA A 65 16.48 18.27 -22.96
N ASP A 66 16.60 17.40 -23.95
CA ASP A 66 15.56 16.82 -24.79
C ASP A 66 14.75 15.76 -24.03
N ASP A 67 15.41 14.91 -23.25
CA ASP A 67 14.76 13.75 -22.60
C ASP A 67 13.91 14.07 -21.36
N VAL A 68 13.63 15.35 -21.08
CA VAL A 68 12.79 15.74 -19.94
C VAL A 68 11.99 17.00 -20.17
N GLU A 69 10.68 16.92 -19.94
CA GLU A 69 9.84 18.09 -19.69
C GLU A 69 9.44 18.13 -18.21
N ALA A 70 9.97 19.09 -17.46
CA ALA A 70 9.60 19.31 -16.07
C ALA A 70 9.42 20.79 -15.73
N ARG A 71 8.54 21.04 -14.75
CA ARG A 71 8.29 22.36 -14.17
C ARG A 71 8.47 22.32 -12.66
N ASN A 72 8.99 23.41 -12.11
CA ASN A 72 9.06 23.64 -10.67
C ASN A 72 8.44 25.01 -10.36
N PHE A 73 7.16 25.02 -9.97
CA PHE A 73 6.41 26.24 -9.66
C PHE A 73 6.41 27.24 -10.83
N GLY A 74 6.16 26.74 -12.04
CA GLY A 74 6.05 27.51 -13.27
C GLY A 74 7.38 27.73 -14.01
N ALA A 75 8.53 27.57 -13.34
CA ALA A 75 9.83 27.62 -13.99
C ALA A 75 10.14 26.29 -14.70
N ASN A 76 10.85 26.35 -15.84
CA ASN A 76 11.46 25.15 -16.45
C ASN A 76 12.41 24.51 -15.44
N TRP A 77 12.37 23.19 -15.35
CA TRP A 77 13.21 22.42 -14.43
C TRP A 77 13.92 21.30 -15.21
N LYS A 78 15.22 21.10 -14.94
CA LYS A 78 16.06 20.11 -15.63
C LYS A 78 16.88 19.23 -14.68
N ASP A 79 16.82 19.49 -13.37
CA ASP A 79 17.46 18.62 -12.38
C ASP A 79 16.51 17.50 -11.99
N VAL A 80 16.28 16.62 -12.97
CA VAL A 80 15.58 15.33 -12.88
C VAL A 80 16.57 14.28 -13.35
N ALA A 81 16.65 13.16 -12.66
CA ALA A 81 17.46 12.04 -13.13
C ALA A 81 16.59 11.08 -13.95
N PHE A 82 17.17 10.48 -14.98
CA PHE A 82 16.51 9.49 -15.81
C PHE A 82 17.52 8.43 -16.24
N ILE A 83 17.08 7.18 -16.26
CA ILE A 83 17.78 6.09 -16.92
C ILE A 83 16.75 5.34 -17.77
N GLU A 84 16.97 5.30 -19.07
CA GLU A 84 16.28 4.39 -19.98
C GLU A 84 16.89 3.00 -19.82
N TYR A 85 16.06 1.96 -19.95
CA TYR A 85 16.50 0.60 -19.79
C TYR A 85 17.18 0.06 -21.05
N ASP A 86 18.37 -0.52 -20.88
CA ASP A 86 19.08 -1.22 -21.96
C ASP A 86 18.58 -2.67 -22.12
N HIS A 87 17.81 -3.12 -21.12
CA HIS A 87 17.32 -4.47 -20.97
C HIS A 87 15.82 -4.48 -21.19
N ASP A 88 15.40 -4.78 -22.40
CA ASP A 88 14.01 -4.90 -22.82
C ASP A 88 13.80 -6.16 -23.67
N VAL A 89 12.55 -6.58 -23.77
CA VAL A 89 12.09 -7.68 -24.61
C VAL A 89 10.89 -7.19 -25.38
N PHE A 90 10.77 -7.62 -26.64
CA PHE A 90 9.63 -7.28 -27.49
C PHE A 90 8.29 -7.57 -26.78
N PRO A 91 7.26 -6.70 -26.90
CA PRO A 91 7.21 -5.43 -27.63
C PRO A 91 7.65 -4.19 -26.83
N ASP A 92 8.11 -4.34 -25.58
CA ASP A 92 8.43 -3.19 -24.70
C ASP A 92 9.60 -2.34 -25.22
N ASN A 93 10.42 -2.89 -26.14
CA ASN A 93 11.47 -2.14 -26.84
C ASN A 93 10.96 -1.10 -27.84
N TRP A 94 9.63 -0.94 -27.97
CA TRP A 94 9.00 0.15 -28.72
C TRP A 94 8.68 1.37 -27.85
N ALA A 95 8.97 1.33 -26.56
CA ALA A 95 8.85 2.47 -25.66
C ALA A 95 10.17 2.70 -24.91
N ALA A 96 10.51 3.96 -24.63
CA ALA A 96 11.67 4.34 -23.83
C ALA A 96 11.45 4.07 -22.33
N LYS A 97 11.11 2.81 -21.97
CA LYS A 97 10.87 2.42 -20.57
C LYS A 97 12.10 2.71 -19.72
N GLY A 98 11.87 3.14 -18.48
CA GLY A 98 12.97 3.59 -17.64
C GLY A 98 12.59 3.87 -16.20
N CYS A 99 13.47 4.59 -15.52
CA CYS A 99 13.26 5.08 -14.16
C CYS A 99 13.57 6.58 -14.09
N GLY A 100 12.56 7.37 -13.74
CA GLY A 100 12.71 8.78 -13.42
C GLY A 100 13.03 8.98 -11.94
N PHE A 101 13.69 10.09 -11.61
CA PHE A 101 13.99 10.47 -10.24
C PHE A 101 13.85 11.98 -10.02
N ALA A 102 13.06 12.34 -9.00
CA ALA A 102 12.92 13.72 -8.55
C ALA A 102 13.16 13.84 -7.04
N ARG A 103 13.87 14.90 -6.66
CA ARG A 103 14.11 15.26 -5.26
C ARG A 103 13.13 16.34 -4.84
N ILE A 104 12.32 16.07 -3.83
CA ILE A 104 11.19 16.90 -3.43
C ILE A 104 11.39 17.38 -1.99
N LYS A 105 11.18 18.67 -1.71
CA LYS A 105 11.29 19.20 -0.34
C LYS A 105 9.93 19.59 0.19
N ASN A 106 9.42 18.81 1.15
CA ASN A 106 8.19 19.16 1.86
C ASN A 106 8.37 20.53 2.53
N SER A 107 7.52 21.48 2.16
CA SER A 107 7.64 22.86 2.61
C SER A 107 7.27 23.04 4.08
N ASP A 108 6.46 22.14 4.63
CA ASP A 108 5.98 22.20 6.00
C ASP A 108 6.98 21.51 6.94
N SER A 109 7.31 20.24 6.67
CA SER A 109 8.20 19.44 7.53
C SER A 109 9.69 19.68 7.26
N LYS A 110 10.03 20.35 6.15
CA LYS A 110 11.41 20.52 5.63
C LYS A 110 12.12 19.22 5.26
N ARG A 111 11.45 18.05 5.37
CA ARG A 111 11.97 16.76 4.93
C ARG A 111 12.17 16.74 3.43
N VAL A 112 13.15 15.95 3.00
CA VAL A 112 13.41 15.66 1.60
C VAL A 112 12.89 14.26 1.28
N TYR A 113 12.12 14.16 0.21
CA TYR A 113 11.65 12.93 -0.38
C TYR A 113 12.41 12.72 -1.68
N ASN A 114 13.15 11.62 -1.76
CA ASN A 114 13.84 11.19 -2.96
C ASN A 114 12.94 10.17 -3.64
N VAL A 115 12.27 10.57 -4.71
CA VAL A 115 11.23 9.77 -5.37
C VAL A 115 11.76 9.28 -6.71
N ALA A 116 12.09 7.99 -6.77
CA ALA A 116 12.24 7.26 -8.01
C ALA A 116 10.89 6.69 -8.45
N PHE A 117 10.65 6.67 -9.75
CA PHE A 117 9.43 6.13 -10.34
C PHE A 117 9.72 5.43 -11.65
N THR A 118 9.12 4.26 -11.86
CA THR A 118 9.51 3.33 -12.92
C THR A 118 8.30 2.62 -13.53
N HIS A 119 8.47 2.15 -14.75
CA HIS A 119 7.66 1.12 -15.37
C HIS A 119 8.60 0.10 -16.01
N MET A 120 8.62 -1.13 -15.48
CA MET A 120 9.54 -2.19 -15.89
C MET A 120 8.95 -3.11 -16.97
N GLN A 121 9.80 -4.01 -17.49
CA GLN A 121 9.46 -4.99 -18.52
C GLN A 121 8.24 -5.85 -18.11
N ALA A 122 7.20 -5.83 -18.94
CA ALA A 122 6.01 -6.66 -18.77
C ALA A 122 6.27 -8.12 -19.18
N SER A 123 5.39 -9.01 -18.74
CA SER A 123 5.41 -10.43 -19.11
C SER A 123 4.46 -10.66 -20.28
N TYR A 124 5.00 -11.12 -21.43
CA TYR A 124 4.22 -11.45 -22.63
C TYR A 124 4.46 -12.89 -23.10
N PRO A 125 4.15 -13.90 -22.28
CA PRO A 125 4.32 -15.27 -22.71
C PRO A 125 3.22 -15.61 -23.72
N GLU A 126 3.62 -16.02 -24.92
CA GLU A 126 2.71 -16.46 -25.98
C GLU A 126 2.54 -17.98 -25.97
N ASP A 127 3.58 -18.72 -25.56
CA ASP A 127 3.57 -20.17 -25.39
C ASP A 127 3.87 -20.58 -23.93
N GLU A 128 2.84 -21.19 -23.35
CA GLU A 128 2.81 -21.76 -22.01
C GLU A 128 3.89 -22.84 -21.76
N ASP A 129 4.32 -23.55 -22.80
CA ASP A 129 5.28 -24.65 -22.72
C ASP A 129 6.74 -24.22 -22.98
N ASP A 130 6.99 -22.99 -23.46
CA ASP A 130 8.34 -22.50 -23.74
C ASP A 130 8.93 -21.74 -22.54
N GLN A 131 9.77 -22.43 -21.76
CA GLN A 131 10.48 -21.84 -20.62
C GLN A 131 11.36 -20.64 -20.98
N SER A 132 11.80 -20.50 -22.25
CA SER A 132 12.62 -19.37 -22.66
C SER A 132 11.84 -18.05 -22.68
N GLU A 133 10.54 -18.09 -23.02
CA GLU A 133 9.66 -16.90 -23.04
C GLU A 133 9.43 -16.32 -21.64
N TRP A 134 9.59 -17.11 -20.58
CA TRP A 134 9.50 -16.66 -19.19
C TRP A 134 10.82 -16.11 -18.66
N LEU A 135 11.94 -16.68 -19.08
CA LEU A 135 13.26 -16.31 -18.58
C LEU A 135 13.72 -14.96 -19.12
N GLU A 136 13.36 -14.61 -20.35
CA GLU A 136 13.78 -13.35 -20.97
C GLU A 136 13.21 -12.12 -20.24
N PRO A 137 11.89 -12.00 -19.98
CA PRO A 137 11.35 -10.88 -19.20
C PRO A 137 11.91 -10.79 -17.77
N ILE A 138 12.11 -11.93 -17.11
CA ILE A 138 12.70 -11.98 -15.76
C ILE A 138 14.16 -11.48 -15.79
N GLN A 139 14.95 -11.88 -16.80
CA GLN A 139 16.32 -11.39 -16.96
C GLN A 139 16.35 -9.90 -17.28
N ALA A 140 15.43 -9.43 -18.12
CA ALA A 140 15.29 -8.01 -18.42
C ALA A 140 14.99 -7.21 -17.15
N ARG A 141 13.95 -7.57 -16.38
CA ARG A 141 13.62 -6.94 -15.09
C ARG A 141 14.78 -6.98 -14.10
N SER A 142 15.55 -8.07 -14.06
CA SER A 142 16.76 -8.15 -13.23
C SER A 142 17.81 -7.11 -13.64
N GLY A 143 18.04 -6.93 -14.95
CA GLY A 143 18.92 -5.89 -15.49
C GLY A 143 18.40 -4.47 -15.21
N GLN A 144 17.09 -4.26 -15.36
CA GLN A 144 16.42 -2.99 -15.07
C GLN A 144 16.56 -2.60 -13.59
N LEU A 145 16.40 -3.55 -12.65
CA LEU A 145 16.66 -3.31 -11.22
C LEU A 145 18.12 -2.87 -10.99
N GLN A 146 19.10 -3.48 -11.65
CA GLN A 146 20.50 -3.06 -11.56
C GLN A 146 20.72 -1.65 -12.12
N GLN A 147 20.04 -1.28 -13.21
CA GLN A 147 20.06 0.08 -13.75
C GLN A 147 19.42 1.09 -12.79
N ILE A 148 18.29 0.76 -12.14
CA ILE A 148 17.68 1.61 -11.10
C ILE A 148 18.65 1.81 -9.92
N GLU A 149 19.27 0.74 -9.43
CA GLU A 149 20.28 0.82 -8.36
C GLU A 149 21.44 1.73 -8.76
N THR A 150 21.93 1.58 -9.99
CA THR A 150 23.01 2.40 -10.55
C THR A 150 22.62 3.87 -10.60
N MET A 151 21.43 4.18 -11.14
CA MET A 151 20.92 5.54 -11.20
C MET A 151 20.80 6.17 -9.80
N LEU A 152 20.22 5.44 -8.85
CA LEU A 152 20.06 5.92 -7.48
C LEU A 152 21.42 6.22 -6.83
N LYS A 153 22.40 5.32 -6.97
CA LYS A 153 23.78 5.51 -6.44
C LYS A 153 24.57 6.59 -7.18
N GLY A 154 24.27 6.85 -8.45
CA GLY A 154 24.88 7.91 -9.23
C GLY A 154 24.23 9.28 -9.00
N THR A 155 23.04 9.32 -8.42
CA THR A 155 22.27 10.55 -8.15
C THR A 155 22.32 10.98 -6.68
N LEU A 156 22.32 10.02 -5.75
CA LEU A 156 22.35 10.24 -4.30
C LEU A 156 23.72 9.92 -3.69
N LEU A 157 24.12 10.74 -2.72
CA LEU A 157 25.27 10.45 -1.88
C LEU A 157 24.95 9.29 -0.94
N ALA A 158 25.93 8.41 -0.70
CA ALA A 158 25.75 7.19 0.10
C ALA A 158 25.08 7.42 1.48
N HIS A 159 25.39 8.53 2.16
CA HIS A 159 24.83 8.83 3.48
C HIS A 159 23.34 9.24 3.44
N GLN A 160 22.81 9.59 2.27
CA GLN A 160 21.42 10.02 2.12
C GLN A 160 20.45 8.86 2.19
N PHE A 161 20.86 7.66 1.74
CA PHE A 161 20.06 6.44 1.87
C PHE A 161 19.70 6.09 3.33
N GLY A 162 20.50 6.54 4.31
CA GLY A 162 20.25 6.32 5.73
C GLY A 162 19.65 7.52 6.49
N ARG A 163 19.58 8.71 5.87
CA ARG A 163 19.18 9.97 6.56
C ARG A 163 17.97 10.66 5.94
N GLU A 164 17.69 10.36 4.69
CA GLU A 164 16.58 10.94 3.95
C GLU A 164 15.60 9.84 3.55
N ASP A 165 14.35 10.22 3.28
CA ASP A 165 13.36 9.28 2.81
C ASP A 165 13.60 9.02 1.32
N VAL A 166 13.80 7.75 0.97
CA VAL A 166 13.99 7.29 -0.42
C VAL A 166 12.87 6.34 -0.76
N PHE A 167 12.17 6.63 -1.85
CA PHE A 167 11.04 5.88 -2.36
C PHE A 167 11.32 5.44 -3.79
N LEU A 168 10.93 4.22 -4.14
CA LEU A 168 10.83 3.75 -5.51
C LEU A 168 9.42 3.20 -5.69
N LEU A 169 8.71 3.68 -6.70
CA LEU A 169 7.32 3.31 -6.90
C LEU A 169 6.93 3.19 -8.39
N GLY A 170 5.85 2.47 -8.65
CA GLY A 170 5.33 2.22 -10.00
C GLY A 170 5.19 0.74 -10.29
N ASP A 171 4.83 0.43 -11.53
CA ASP A 171 4.67 -0.93 -12.03
C ASP A 171 6.04 -1.59 -12.27
N MET A 172 6.35 -2.61 -11.47
CA MET A 172 7.59 -3.38 -11.61
C MET A 172 7.41 -4.65 -12.43
N ASN A 173 6.17 -5.03 -12.75
CA ASN A 173 5.85 -6.28 -13.45
C ASN A 173 6.44 -7.56 -12.81
N ILE A 174 6.78 -7.49 -11.52
CA ILE A 174 7.17 -8.63 -10.69
C ILE A 174 5.97 -8.94 -9.80
N ASP A 175 5.46 -10.18 -9.81
CA ASP A 175 4.35 -10.53 -8.94
C ASP A 175 4.77 -10.59 -7.47
N GLY A 176 4.18 -9.70 -6.67
CA GLY A 176 4.42 -9.58 -5.25
C GLY A 176 3.37 -10.27 -4.39
N ASP A 177 2.47 -11.07 -4.95
CA ASP A 177 1.47 -11.78 -4.17
C ASP A 177 2.07 -12.98 -3.41
N LEU A 178 2.40 -12.75 -2.15
CA LEU A 178 2.98 -13.76 -1.26
C LEU A 178 1.94 -14.71 -0.65
N ALA A 179 0.65 -14.39 -0.79
CA ALA A 179 -0.45 -15.08 -0.13
C ALA A 179 -1.27 -15.94 -1.11
N ASP A 180 -0.85 -16.08 -2.37
CA ASP A 180 -1.49 -17.00 -3.32
C ASP A 180 -1.27 -18.47 -2.93
N PRO A 181 -2.33 -19.23 -2.57
CA PRO A 181 -2.24 -20.66 -2.32
C PRO A 181 -2.11 -21.51 -3.61
N ASN A 182 -2.46 -20.95 -4.78
CA ASN A 182 -2.43 -21.61 -6.07
C ASN A 182 -1.37 -20.92 -6.93
N LEU A 183 -0.26 -21.58 -7.19
CA LEU A 183 0.79 -21.06 -8.09
C LEU A 183 0.36 -21.09 -9.59
N GLY A 184 -0.91 -20.80 -9.87
CA GLY A 184 -1.60 -21.06 -11.13
C GLY A 184 -1.75 -22.56 -11.41
N THR A 185 -2.77 -22.96 -12.19
CA THR A 185 -2.88 -24.36 -12.67
C THR A 185 -1.76 -24.73 -13.64
N ALA A 186 -1.08 -23.73 -14.21
CA ALA A 186 -0.01 -23.88 -15.19
C ALA A 186 1.39 -23.50 -14.67
N GLY A 187 1.52 -23.04 -13.41
CA GLY A 187 2.83 -22.74 -12.82
C GLY A 187 3.38 -21.34 -13.07
N TYR A 188 2.64 -20.42 -13.72
CA TYR A 188 3.07 -19.05 -14.04
C TYR A 188 3.48 -18.21 -12.84
N ASP A 189 2.84 -18.42 -11.70
CA ASP A 189 3.17 -17.65 -10.50
C ASP A 189 4.47 -18.16 -9.84
N ARG A 190 4.96 -19.38 -10.18
CA ARG A 190 6.21 -19.90 -9.58
C ARG A 190 7.45 -19.13 -10.04
N PRO A 191 7.69 -18.91 -11.34
CA PRO A 191 8.76 -18.04 -11.80
C PRO A 191 8.69 -16.64 -11.20
N ASN A 192 7.49 -16.04 -11.13
CA ASN A 192 7.33 -14.67 -10.61
C ASN A 192 7.53 -14.58 -9.09
N LEU A 193 7.01 -15.53 -8.29
CA LEU A 193 7.29 -15.59 -6.85
C LEU A 193 8.77 -15.86 -6.56
N TRP A 194 9.43 -16.67 -7.40
CA TRP A 194 10.88 -16.86 -7.35
C TRP A 194 11.60 -15.55 -7.66
N GLU A 195 11.20 -14.83 -8.71
CA GLU A 195 11.75 -13.54 -9.08
C GLU A 195 11.62 -12.53 -7.94
N TRP A 196 10.43 -12.40 -7.33
CA TRP A 196 10.22 -11.55 -6.15
C TRP A 196 11.17 -11.93 -5.02
N THR A 197 11.31 -13.23 -4.74
CA THR A 197 12.20 -13.71 -3.69
C THR A 197 13.66 -13.33 -3.96
N VAL A 198 14.11 -13.47 -5.21
CA VAL A 198 15.47 -13.10 -5.63
C VAL A 198 15.69 -11.60 -5.55
N ALA A 199 14.72 -10.79 -5.98
CA ALA A 199 14.83 -9.34 -6.01
C ALA A 199 14.75 -8.70 -4.62
N PHE A 200 13.78 -9.12 -3.80
CA PHE A 200 13.35 -8.39 -2.60
C PHE A 200 13.56 -9.11 -1.27
N ASN A 201 13.83 -10.43 -1.29
CA ASN A 201 13.93 -11.24 -0.07
C ASN A 201 15.14 -12.18 -0.04
N ASN A 202 16.16 -11.93 -0.86
CA ASN A 202 17.34 -12.78 -0.90
C ASN A 202 18.31 -12.42 0.23
N THR A 203 17.98 -12.84 1.45
CA THR A 203 18.77 -12.57 2.66
C THR A 203 20.15 -13.24 2.68
N THR A 204 20.40 -14.23 1.81
CA THR A 204 21.68 -14.96 1.75
C THR A 204 22.72 -14.22 0.91
N LEU A 205 22.31 -13.65 -0.22
CA LEU A 205 23.21 -12.84 -1.07
C LEU A 205 23.18 -11.36 -0.69
N GLY A 206 22.13 -10.90 -0.02
CA GLY A 206 21.88 -9.48 0.16
C GLY A 206 21.61 -8.79 -1.18
N GLY A 207 21.38 -7.48 -1.14
CA GLY A 207 21.13 -6.70 -2.35
C GLY A 207 20.48 -5.37 -2.06
N PHE A 208 20.57 -4.43 -3.00
CA PHE A 208 20.05 -3.09 -2.78
C PHE A 208 18.54 -3.07 -2.46
N PHE A 209 17.75 -3.90 -3.14
CA PHE A 209 16.29 -4.01 -2.92
C PHE A 209 15.89 -5.01 -1.82
N THR A 210 16.86 -5.56 -1.09
CA THR A 210 16.64 -6.36 0.14
C THR A 210 17.14 -5.59 1.38
N ASP A 211 18.29 -4.94 1.27
CA ASP A 211 19.03 -4.33 2.39
C ASP A 211 18.85 -2.81 2.48
N VAL A 212 18.65 -2.11 1.36
CA VAL A 212 18.52 -0.65 1.33
C VAL A 212 17.07 -0.27 1.18
N LEU A 213 16.46 -0.56 0.03
CA LEU A 213 15.03 -0.42 -0.20
C LEU A 213 14.35 -1.77 0.04
N HIS A 214 13.10 -1.77 0.50
CA HIS A 214 12.33 -3.00 0.68
C HIS A 214 10.87 -2.82 0.27
N ASP A 215 10.22 -3.93 -0.03
CA ASP A 215 8.79 -4.01 -0.36
C ASP A 215 7.91 -3.68 0.84
N THR A 216 7.35 -2.47 0.84
CA THR A 216 6.57 -1.97 1.97
C THR A 216 5.29 -2.78 2.16
N TRP A 217 4.67 -3.28 1.09
CA TRP A 217 3.44 -4.07 1.24
C TRP A 217 3.77 -5.38 1.94
N ALA A 218 4.75 -6.12 1.43
CA ALA A 218 5.16 -7.41 2.02
C ALA A 218 5.66 -7.31 3.47
N PHE A 219 6.35 -6.23 3.82
CA PHE A 219 7.04 -6.10 5.11
C PHE A 219 6.41 -5.14 6.12
N GLU A 220 5.52 -4.22 5.70
CA GLU A 220 4.87 -3.24 6.58
C GLU A 220 3.33 -3.37 6.66
N GLN A 221 2.68 -4.15 5.78
CA GLN A 221 1.24 -4.47 5.84
C GLN A 221 0.94 -5.81 6.53
N SER A 222 -0.33 -6.23 6.50
CA SER A 222 -0.72 -7.61 6.81
C SER A 222 -0.16 -8.58 5.77
N ARG A 223 0.43 -9.69 6.23
CA ARG A 223 0.93 -10.75 5.34
C ARG A 223 -0.17 -11.54 4.62
N GLN A 224 -1.42 -11.41 5.06
CA GLN A 224 -2.56 -12.05 4.41
C GLN A 224 -3.19 -11.16 3.35
N ASP A 225 -2.86 -9.86 3.33
CA ASP A 225 -3.34 -8.93 2.33
C ASP A 225 -2.52 -9.08 1.06
N ARG A 226 -3.13 -9.71 0.05
CA ARG A 226 -2.52 -9.98 -1.26
C ARG A 226 -2.15 -8.70 -2.01
N GLY A 227 -2.87 -7.60 -1.78
CA GLY A 227 -2.63 -6.32 -2.45
C GLY A 227 -2.68 -6.39 -3.98
N LEU A 228 -3.57 -7.20 -4.54
CA LEU A 228 -3.65 -7.43 -5.99
C LEU A 228 -3.92 -6.11 -6.72
N THR A 229 -2.95 -5.67 -7.51
CA THR A 229 -3.07 -4.46 -8.34
C THR A 229 -3.54 -4.80 -9.74
N ASN A 230 -3.48 -6.06 -10.16
CA ASN A 230 -4.09 -6.53 -11.40
C ASN A 230 -4.92 -7.79 -11.10
N HIS A 231 -6.24 -7.72 -11.32
CA HIS A 231 -7.15 -8.83 -11.03
C HIS A 231 -7.20 -9.91 -12.12
N TYR A 232 -6.74 -9.59 -13.33
CA TYR A 232 -6.86 -10.43 -14.52
C TYR A 232 -5.54 -10.51 -15.27
N HIS A 233 -4.42 -10.54 -14.55
CA HIS A 233 -3.08 -10.44 -15.15
C HIS A 233 -2.87 -11.51 -16.24
N TRP A 234 -3.36 -12.72 -15.99
CA TRP A 234 -3.28 -13.83 -16.93
C TRP A 234 -4.47 -13.93 -17.90
N GLY A 235 -5.40 -12.97 -17.87
CA GLY A 235 -6.60 -12.91 -18.72
C GLY A 235 -7.90 -13.24 -17.98
N PRO A 236 -9.06 -12.76 -18.48
CA PRO A 236 -10.36 -12.93 -17.82
C PRO A 236 -10.93 -14.35 -17.94
N GLU A 237 -10.39 -15.16 -18.85
CA GLU A 237 -10.71 -16.57 -19.01
C GLU A 237 -10.05 -17.47 -17.97
N TYR A 238 -9.07 -16.92 -17.24
CA TYR A 238 -8.37 -17.53 -16.13
C TYR A 238 -9.03 -17.10 -14.80
N SER A 239 -8.95 -17.95 -13.78
CA SER A 239 -9.77 -17.85 -12.56
C SER A 239 -9.57 -16.51 -11.82
N PRO A 240 -10.60 -15.94 -11.15
CA PRO A 240 -10.49 -14.70 -10.35
C PRO A 240 -9.47 -14.77 -9.19
N ASN A 241 -8.89 -15.94 -8.94
CA ASN A 241 -7.84 -16.12 -7.95
C ASN A 241 -6.42 -15.92 -8.49
N GLN A 242 -6.24 -15.69 -9.80
CA GLN A 242 -4.94 -15.58 -10.46
C GLN A 242 -4.56 -14.11 -10.76
N GLY A 243 -4.92 -13.19 -9.87
CA GLY A 243 -4.44 -11.81 -9.97
C GLY A 243 -2.99 -11.69 -9.50
N ALA A 244 -2.35 -10.58 -9.84
CA ALA A 244 -0.96 -10.30 -9.45
C ALA A 244 -0.85 -8.95 -8.73
N ARG A 245 0.19 -8.80 -7.90
CA ARG A 245 0.59 -7.51 -7.33
C ARG A 245 1.82 -6.99 -8.05
N LEU A 246 1.60 -6.10 -9.00
CA LEU A 246 2.63 -5.59 -9.92
C LEU A 246 3.09 -4.17 -9.56
N ASP A 247 2.25 -3.42 -8.84
CA ASP A 247 2.52 -2.03 -8.48
C ASP A 247 3.12 -1.93 -7.07
N TYR A 248 4.26 -1.25 -6.96
CA TYR A 248 5.04 -1.22 -5.74
C TYR A 248 5.16 0.17 -5.13
N PHE A 249 5.29 0.18 -3.81
CA PHE A 249 5.85 1.27 -3.04
C PHE A 249 7.03 0.72 -2.22
N LEU A 250 8.24 0.83 -2.74
CA LEU A 250 9.46 0.51 -2.01
C LEU A 250 9.95 1.74 -1.25
N ARG A 251 10.54 1.51 -0.09
CA ARG A 251 11.18 2.58 0.68
C ARG A 251 12.45 2.10 1.35
N ASN A 252 13.31 3.04 1.74
CA ASN A 252 14.46 2.69 2.55
C ASN A 252 14.05 2.11 3.92
N ARG A 253 14.80 1.10 4.38
CA ARG A 253 14.45 0.29 5.56
C ARG A 253 14.02 1.09 6.79
N LYS A 254 13.18 0.45 7.61
CA LYS A 254 12.68 1.03 8.86
C LYS A 254 13.85 1.49 9.73
N SER A 255 14.00 2.81 9.83
CA SER A 255 14.83 3.47 10.82
C SER A 255 13.97 4.46 11.61
N ASN A 256 14.46 4.87 12.79
CA ASN A 256 13.79 5.89 13.60
C ASN A 256 13.82 7.29 12.94
N GLU A 257 14.68 7.50 11.95
CA GLU A 257 14.83 8.78 11.24
C GLU A 257 13.87 8.89 10.05
N ASN A 258 13.38 7.77 9.53
CA ASN A 258 12.52 7.69 8.36
C ASN A 258 11.03 7.83 8.68
N LEU A 259 10.26 8.22 7.67
CA LEU A 259 8.81 8.15 7.73
C LEU A 259 8.34 6.70 7.89
N CYS A 260 7.21 6.56 8.56
CA CYS A 260 6.43 5.34 8.63
C CYS A 260 5.35 5.36 7.55
N VAL A 261 5.20 4.24 6.86
CA VAL A 261 4.08 4.04 5.94
C VAL A 261 2.92 3.55 6.78
N GLN A 262 2.09 4.49 7.22
CA GLN A 262 1.01 4.20 8.16
C GLN A 262 -0.08 3.35 7.55
N HIS A 263 -0.31 3.46 6.24
CA HIS A 263 -1.31 2.67 5.54
C HIS A 263 -0.98 2.62 4.06
N LEU A 264 -1.02 1.42 3.47
CA LEU A 264 -1.09 1.22 2.03
C LEU A 264 -2.49 0.71 1.71
N THR A 265 -3.07 1.21 0.63
CA THR A 265 -4.34 0.71 0.11
C THR A 265 -4.27 0.65 -1.40
N LEU A 266 -5.09 -0.20 -2.01
CA LEU A 266 -5.40 -0.04 -3.43
C LEU A 266 -6.14 1.29 -3.63
N ALA A 267 -5.86 1.96 -4.73
CA ALA A 267 -6.37 3.30 -5.05
C ALA A 267 -7.78 3.25 -5.64
N HIS A 268 -8.67 2.44 -5.04
CA HIS A 268 -10.06 2.33 -5.46
C HIS A 268 -10.79 3.67 -5.46
N ASN A 269 -10.36 4.65 -4.67
CA ASN A 269 -10.90 6.00 -4.71
C ASN A 269 -10.67 6.73 -6.07
N LEU A 270 -9.94 6.12 -7.01
CA LEU A 270 -9.81 6.58 -8.41
C LEU A 270 -10.84 5.93 -9.35
N ARG A 271 -11.60 4.92 -8.88
CA ARG A 271 -12.69 4.30 -9.64
C ARG A 271 -13.77 5.29 -10.01
N TRP A 272 -14.32 5.11 -11.20
CA TRP A 272 -15.43 5.91 -11.71
C TRP A 272 -16.76 5.17 -11.58
N GLY A 273 -17.88 5.90 -11.71
CA GLY A 273 -19.22 5.32 -11.76
C GLY A 273 -19.84 4.98 -10.40
N ALA A 274 -21.15 5.15 -10.28
CA ALA A 274 -21.92 4.76 -9.10
C ALA A 274 -22.32 3.27 -9.16
N PRO A 275 -22.57 2.59 -8.02
CA PRO A 275 -22.65 3.11 -6.65
C PRO A 275 -21.27 3.39 -6.04
N TYR A 276 -21.23 4.36 -5.12
CA TYR A 276 -20.03 4.67 -4.35
C TYR A 276 -19.97 3.86 -3.06
N MET A 277 -18.81 3.29 -2.76
CA MET A 277 -18.54 2.54 -1.53
C MET A 277 -17.34 3.14 -0.78
N GLU A 278 -17.36 3.12 0.55
CA GLU A 278 -16.24 3.62 1.35
C GLU A 278 -14.99 2.74 1.17
N THR A 279 -13.83 3.37 0.97
CA THR A 279 -12.53 2.70 0.89
C THR A 279 -11.53 3.46 1.76
N GLY A 280 -10.32 2.92 1.95
CA GLY A 280 -9.34 3.51 2.88
C GLY A 280 -8.86 4.93 2.55
N PHE A 281 -9.24 5.49 1.39
CA PHE A 281 -9.01 6.89 1.00
C PHE A 281 -10.30 7.61 0.55
N GLY A 282 -11.45 7.23 1.12
CA GLY A 282 -12.75 7.83 0.85
C GLY A 282 -13.60 7.03 -0.14
N PRO A 283 -14.75 7.59 -0.58
CA PRO A 283 -15.68 6.88 -1.45
C PRO A 283 -15.06 6.60 -2.83
N ALA A 284 -15.24 5.37 -3.30
CA ALA A 284 -14.79 4.84 -4.57
C ALA A 284 -15.97 4.47 -5.46
N GLY A 285 -15.86 4.69 -6.77
CA GLY A 285 -16.82 4.14 -7.74
C GLY A 285 -16.71 2.62 -7.91
N ASN A 286 -17.37 2.09 -8.95
CA ASN A 286 -17.38 0.65 -9.24
C ASN A 286 -16.74 0.25 -10.58
N ILE A 287 -16.18 1.20 -11.33
CA ILE A 287 -15.53 0.97 -12.63
C ILE A 287 -14.05 1.29 -12.51
N GLU A 288 -13.20 0.31 -12.81
CA GLU A 288 -11.76 0.52 -12.97
C GLU A 288 -11.47 1.28 -14.27
N LEU A 289 -10.52 2.21 -14.20
CA LEU A 289 -10.10 3.04 -15.33
C LEU A 289 -8.82 2.54 -16.01
N SER A 290 -8.19 1.54 -15.40
CA SER A 290 -6.97 0.88 -15.86
C SER A 290 -7.11 -0.60 -15.49
N ASP A 291 -6.41 -1.47 -16.22
CA ASP A 291 -6.22 -2.88 -15.87
C ASP A 291 -5.31 -3.04 -14.63
N HIS A 292 -4.56 -1.99 -14.29
CA HIS A 292 -3.86 -1.83 -13.03
C HIS A 292 -4.61 -0.92 -12.05
N ILE A 293 -4.57 -1.29 -10.78
CA ILE A 293 -5.11 -0.54 -9.66
C ILE A 293 -3.94 0.07 -8.91
N GLY A 294 -3.82 1.40 -8.97
CA GLY A 294 -2.71 2.11 -8.32
C GLY A 294 -2.66 1.88 -6.80
N VAL A 295 -1.53 2.28 -6.19
CA VAL A 295 -1.31 2.15 -4.74
C VAL A 295 -1.31 3.51 -4.06
N ASN A 296 -2.11 3.66 -3.00
CA ASN A 296 -2.04 4.81 -2.10
C ASN A 296 -1.09 4.52 -0.94
N ALA A 297 -0.32 5.53 -0.52
CA ALA A 297 0.49 5.48 0.69
C ALA A 297 0.22 6.66 1.62
N GLU A 298 -0.14 6.37 2.87
CA GLU A 298 -0.19 7.35 3.95
C GLU A 298 1.15 7.35 4.70
N LEU A 299 1.83 8.50 4.71
CA LEU A 299 3.15 8.65 5.32
C LEU A 299 3.10 9.61 6.51
N ASN A 300 3.79 9.27 7.60
CA ASN A 300 3.97 10.18 8.72
C ASN A 300 5.25 9.88 9.51
N VAL A 301 5.60 10.74 10.47
CA VAL A 301 6.71 10.51 11.39
C VAL A 301 6.51 9.18 12.12
N ARG A 302 7.59 8.38 12.18
CA ARG A 302 7.56 7.10 12.86
C ARG A 302 7.28 7.28 14.35
N THR A 303 6.32 6.51 14.84
CA THR A 303 5.96 6.39 16.25
C THR A 303 5.60 4.92 16.52
N PRO A 304 5.54 4.45 17.79
CA PRO A 304 5.17 3.05 18.06
C PRO A 304 3.81 2.69 17.44
N ASN A 305 3.68 1.51 16.87
CA ASN A 305 2.43 1.01 16.29
C ASN A 305 1.92 1.86 15.13
N CYS A 306 2.81 2.46 14.35
CA CYS A 306 2.43 3.37 13.26
C CYS A 306 1.95 2.66 12.00
N ASP A 307 2.31 1.39 11.80
CA ASP A 307 1.96 0.58 10.62
C ASP A 307 1.36 -0.77 11.05
N PRO A 308 0.60 -1.47 10.18
CA PRO A 308 -0.07 -2.73 10.53
C PRO A 308 0.89 -3.84 10.99
N SER A 309 2.10 -3.93 10.42
CA SER A 309 3.08 -4.94 10.85
C SER A 309 3.61 -4.69 12.27
N ASP A 310 3.59 -3.44 12.75
CA ASP A 310 4.00 -3.01 14.10
C ASP A 310 2.80 -2.79 15.04
N ALA A 311 1.60 -3.25 14.66
CA ALA A 311 0.39 -3.04 15.44
C ALA A 311 0.51 -3.59 16.88
N LEU A 312 -0.14 -2.93 17.84
CA LEU A 312 -0.22 -3.43 19.21
C LEU A 312 -1.16 -4.65 19.23
N ILE A 313 -0.58 -5.82 19.49
CA ILE A 313 -1.29 -7.11 19.49
C ILE A 313 -2.05 -7.30 20.80
N ASP A 314 -3.32 -7.68 20.69
CA ASP A 314 -4.26 -8.02 21.76
C ASP A 314 -4.20 -7.05 22.96
N PRO A 315 -4.51 -5.76 22.75
CA PRO A 315 -4.57 -4.81 23.84
C PRO A 315 -5.60 -5.25 24.90
N PRO A 316 -5.44 -4.84 26.17
CA PRO A 316 -6.33 -5.30 27.24
C PRO A 316 -7.81 -4.99 26.96
N LEU A 317 -8.64 -6.04 27.03
CA LEU A 317 -10.09 -5.91 26.91
C LEU A 317 -10.71 -5.26 28.16
N ASP A 318 -11.84 -4.57 27.97
CA ASP A 318 -12.67 -3.97 29.01
C ASP A 318 -11.99 -2.86 29.83
N GLY A 319 -10.85 -2.35 29.35
CA GLY A 319 -10.12 -1.25 29.97
C GLY A 319 -9.83 -0.15 28.97
N TRP A 320 -10.02 1.10 29.39
CA TRP A 320 -9.63 2.24 28.57
C TRP A 320 -8.11 2.31 28.39
N TYR A 321 -7.68 2.26 27.14
CA TYR A 321 -6.32 2.49 26.71
C TYR A 321 -6.19 3.94 26.21
N THR A 322 -5.39 4.75 26.89
CA THR A 322 -5.17 6.16 26.50
C THR A 322 -3.98 6.26 25.56
N ILE A 323 -4.21 6.86 24.40
CA ILE A 323 -3.23 6.96 23.32
C ILE A 323 -2.98 8.45 23.02
N PRO A 324 -1.71 8.89 23.11
CA PRO A 324 -1.34 10.23 22.67
C PRO A 324 -1.29 10.30 21.14
N MET A 325 -1.92 11.33 20.58
CA MET A 325 -1.99 11.65 19.15
C MET A 325 -1.35 13.01 18.93
N GLU A 326 -0.03 13.08 19.09
CA GLU A 326 0.74 14.33 19.20
C GLU A 326 1.05 14.95 17.84
N ILE A 327 1.03 14.15 16.77
CA ILE A 327 1.43 14.57 15.43
C ILE A 327 0.19 14.62 14.53
N PRO A 328 -0.05 15.73 13.80
CA PRO A 328 -1.13 15.78 12.82
C PRO A 328 -1.03 14.63 11.82
N GLY A 329 -2.17 14.02 11.52
CA GLY A 329 -2.28 12.87 10.63
C GLY A 329 -1.74 11.57 11.23
N GLN A 330 -1.43 11.52 12.53
CA GLN A 330 -0.93 10.28 13.13
C GLN A 330 -2.01 9.19 13.09
N ALA A 331 -1.59 7.95 12.81
CA ALA A 331 -2.39 6.75 12.99
C ALA A 331 -1.68 5.80 13.96
N LYS A 332 -2.48 4.98 14.66
CA LYS A 332 -2.02 3.88 15.50
C LYS A 332 -2.76 2.61 15.13
N TRP A 333 -2.05 1.49 15.06
CA TRP A 333 -2.62 0.21 14.72
C TRP A 333 -2.70 -0.70 15.94
N LEU A 334 -3.86 -1.33 16.10
CA LEU A 334 -4.10 -2.43 17.01
C LEU A 334 -4.42 -3.69 16.20
N ARG A 335 -4.09 -4.86 16.73
CA ARG A 335 -4.39 -6.15 16.09
C ARG A 335 -5.03 -7.10 17.10
N PHE A 336 -6.11 -7.75 16.70
CA PHE A 336 -6.86 -8.71 17.53
C PHE A 336 -6.79 -10.09 16.88
N ASP A 337 -6.03 -11.00 17.50
CA ASP A 337 -5.68 -12.30 16.91
C ASP A 337 -6.65 -13.41 17.31
N THR A 338 -7.55 -13.13 18.25
CA THR A 338 -8.55 -14.13 18.70
C THR A 338 -9.85 -13.97 17.92
N PRO A 339 -10.46 -15.07 17.43
CA PRO A 339 -11.76 -14.99 16.78
C PRO A 339 -12.85 -14.59 17.77
N GLY A 340 -13.93 -13.98 17.27
CA GLY A 340 -15.07 -13.61 18.09
C GLY A 340 -15.90 -12.44 17.58
N THR A 341 -16.89 -12.06 18.37
CA THR A 341 -17.63 -10.81 18.20
C THR A 341 -17.01 -9.74 19.08
N TYR A 342 -16.62 -8.62 18.48
CA TYR A 342 -15.94 -7.52 19.16
C TYR A 342 -16.82 -6.27 19.17
N SER A 343 -16.68 -5.49 20.22
CA SER A 343 -17.27 -4.16 20.33
C SER A 343 -16.18 -3.14 20.62
N PHE A 344 -16.09 -2.10 19.79
CA PHE A 344 -15.06 -1.07 19.89
C PHE A 344 -15.67 0.30 20.16
N ALA A 345 -15.04 1.07 21.03
CA ALA A 345 -15.39 2.46 21.27
C ALA A 345 -14.12 3.33 21.40
N ALA A 346 -14.23 4.56 20.91
CA ALA A 346 -13.20 5.57 21.06
C ALA A 346 -13.79 6.86 21.65
N GLU A 347 -13.07 7.47 22.59
CA GLU A 347 -13.43 8.74 23.22
C GLU A 347 -12.33 9.76 23.06
N GLY A 348 -12.72 11.03 23.02
CA GLY A 348 -11.84 12.17 22.81
C GLY A 348 -12.34 13.05 21.68
N ALA A 349 -11.97 14.32 21.71
CA ALA A 349 -12.43 15.27 20.70
C ALA A 349 -11.89 14.88 19.32
N GLY A 350 -12.74 14.31 18.46
CA GLY A 350 -12.34 13.83 17.13
C GLY A 350 -11.59 12.50 17.15
N ALA A 351 -11.72 11.72 18.22
CA ALA A 351 -11.28 10.33 18.20
C ALA A 351 -12.10 9.56 17.15
N ASP A 352 -11.42 8.79 16.30
CA ASP A 352 -12.06 8.00 15.26
C ASP A 352 -11.28 6.69 15.02
N PHE A 353 -11.95 5.71 14.43
CA PHE A 353 -11.32 4.44 14.10
C PHE A 353 -11.98 3.75 12.91
N GLU A 354 -11.16 2.97 12.21
CA GLU A 354 -11.57 2.06 11.15
C GLU A 354 -11.13 0.64 11.52
N VAL A 355 -11.90 -0.35 11.08
CA VAL A 355 -11.64 -1.76 11.31
C VAL A 355 -11.38 -2.42 9.97
N TYR A 356 -10.36 -3.26 9.87
CA TYR A 356 -9.96 -3.93 8.64
C TYR A 356 -9.76 -5.43 8.87
N ALA A 357 -10.03 -6.23 7.85
CA ALA A 357 -9.74 -7.65 7.87
C ALA A 357 -8.28 -7.88 7.46
N ALA A 358 -7.63 -8.92 7.97
CA ALA A 358 -6.23 -9.19 7.63
C ALA A 358 -5.97 -9.39 6.12
N LYS A 359 -6.97 -9.84 5.37
CA LYS A 359 -6.88 -10.12 3.93
C LYS A 359 -7.14 -8.90 3.04
N ASP A 360 -7.65 -7.82 3.61
CA ASP A 360 -7.99 -6.60 2.89
C ASP A 360 -7.89 -5.39 3.84
N LEU A 361 -6.76 -4.69 3.78
CA LEU A 361 -6.54 -3.41 4.45
C LEU A 361 -6.95 -2.22 3.56
N THR A 362 -7.50 -2.46 2.37
CA THR A 362 -8.01 -1.41 1.50
C THR A 362 -9.43 -0.99 1.86
N VAL A 363 -10.32 -1.95 2.15
CA VAL A 363 -11.74 -1.70 2.42
C VAL A 363 -12.04 -1.95 3.90
N PRO A 364 -12.51 -0.93 4.66
CA PRO A 364 -12.91 -1.13 6.04
C PRO A 364 -14.03 -2.17 6.18
N VAL A 365 -13.93 -3.04 7.18
CA VAL A 365 -15.00 -3.95 7.58
C VAL A 365 -16.18 -3.11 8.09
N PRO A 366 -17.37 -3.24 7.49
CA PRO A 366 -18.54 -2.51 7.95
C PRO A 366 -18.94 -2.98 9.36
N GLN A 367 -19.50 -2.06 10.14
CA GLN A 367 -20.14 -2.40 11.41
C GLN A 367 -21.24 -3.43 11.16
N TYR A 368 -21.32 -4.44 12.03
CA TYR A 368 -22.30 -5.52 11.90
C TYR A 368 -23.73 -4.96 12.02
N PHE A 369 -24.42 -4.79 10.89
CA PHE A 369 -25.77 -4.21 10.78
C PHE A 369 -25.99 -2.92 11.59
N ASP A 370 -24.97 -2.06 11.68
CA ASP A 370 -24.97 -0.85 12.52
C ASP A 370 -25.30 -1.11 14.01
N GLU A 371 -25.13 -2.35 14.48
CA GLU A 371 -25.45 -2.75 15.84
C GLU A 371 -24.39 -2.30 16.83
N THR A 372 -24.84 -1.98 18.04
CA THR A 372 -23.97 -1.65 19.16
C THR A 372 -24.14 -2.66 20.29
N LEU A 373 -23.09 -2.81 21.08
CA LEU A 373 -23.11 -3.60 22.30
C LEU A 373 -22.81 -2.69 23.49
N THR A 374 -23.65 -2.76 24.51
CA THR A 374 -23.44 -2.09 25.80
C THR A 374 -22.75 -3.03 26.75
N PHE A 375 -21.57 -2.67 27.24
CA PHE A 375 -20.78 -3.49 28.16
C PHE A 375 -20.25 -2.65 29.32
N THR A 376 -19.75 -3.32 30.36
CA THR A 376 -19.22 -2.67 31.56
C THR A 376 -17.71 -2.81 31.60
N THR A 377 -16.99 -1.69 31.77
CA THR A 377 -15.53 -1.71 31.92
C THR A 377 -15.11 -2.37 33.23
N ARG A 378 -13.83 -2.75 33.35
CA ARG A 378 -13.26 -3.26 34.61
C ARG A 378 -13.42 -2.31 35.81
N ARG A 379 -13.71 -1.03 35.56
CA ARG A 379 -13.95 -0.01 36.60
C ARG A 379 -15.43 0.22 36.90
N GLY A 380 -16.34 -0.52 36.25
CA GLY A 380 -17.78 -0.37 36.45
C GLY A 380 -18.44 0.73 35.61
N GLU A 381 -17.73 1.26 34.60
CA GLU A 381 -18.30 2.28 33.69
C GLU A 381 -19.08 1.59 32.57
N THR A 382 -20.25 2.10 32.21
CA THR A 382 -21.01 1.60 31.07
C THR A 382 -20.52 2.25 29.78
N VAL A 383 -20.23 1.43 28.77
CA VAL A 383 -19.76 1.86 27.45
C VAL A 383 -20.65 1.25 26.37
N VAL A 384 -20.92 2.01 25.31
CA VAL A 384 -21.59 1.55 24.10
C VAL A 384 -20.57 1.52 22.98
N GLY A 385 -20.26 0.33 22.45
CA GLY A 385 -19.33 0.16 21.34
C GLY A 385 -20.01 -0.32 20.06
N LYS A 386 -19.36 -0.06 18.92
CA LYS A 386 -19.77 -0.55 17.60
C LYS A 386 -19.38 -2.02 17.46
N LYS A 387 -20.30 -2.86 17.01
CA LYS A 387 -20.14 -4.32 16.92
C LYS A 387 -19.49 -4.73 15.59
N PHE A 388 -18.50 -5.61 15.66
CA PHE A 388 -17.77 -6.19 14.53
C PHE A 388 -17.58 -7.69 14.75
N ILE A 389 -17.29 -8.39 13.66
CA ILE A 389 -17.09 -9.84 13.66
C ILE A 389 -15.69 -10.17 13.15
N ASN A 390 -15.01 -11.03 13.91
CA ASN A 390 -13.68 -11.54 13.62
C ASN A 390 -13.72 -13.07 13.47
N PRO A 391 -14.32 -13.61 12.41
CA PRO A 391 -14.36 -15.06 12.24
C PRO A 391 -13.01 -15.64 11.79
N ASP A 392 -12.26 -14.88 10.99
CA ASP A 392 -10.98 -15.25 10.40
C ASP A 392 -9.92 -14.23 10.84
N PRO A 393 -9.32 -14.41 12.03
CA PRO A 393 -8.38 -13.44 12.58
C PRO A 393 -7.09 -13.34 11.76
N PRO A 394 -6.38 -12.20 11.87
CA PRO A 394 -6.69 -11.08 12.77
C PRO A 394 -7.64 -10.02 12.23
N LEU A 395 -8.26 -9.27 13.15
CA LEU A 395 -8.82 -7.94 12.87
C LEU A 395 -7.77 -6.87 13.16
N TYR A 396 -7.67 -5.88 12.28
CA TYR A 396 -6.87 -4.69 12.49
C TYR A 396 -7.77 -3.50 12.82
N VAL A 397 -7.34 -2.66 13.77
CA VAL A 397 -8.04 -1.41 14.09
C VAL A 397 -7.07 -0.25 13.91
N LYS A 398 -7.39 0.63 12.98
CA LYS A 398 -6.65 1.87 12.73
C LYS A 398 -7.29 2.99 13.53
N LEU A 399 -6.55 3.53 14.47
CA LEU A 399 -6.95 4.65 15.31
C LEU A 399 -6.42 5.96 14.76
N MET A 400 -7.28 6.97 14.68
CA MET A 400 -6.97 8.24 14.07
C MET A 400 -7.74 9.41 14.68
N MET A 401 -7.27 10.64 14.40
CA MET A 401 -8.01 11.86 14.71
C MET A 401 -8.76 12.37 13.48
N SER A 402 -9.99 12.86 13.68
CA SER A 402 -10.84 13.51 12.68
C SER A 402 -11.19 14.96 13.10
N PRO A 403 -10.91 15.98 12.27
CA PRO A 403 -10.16 15.90 11.01
C PRO A 403 -8.70 15.49 11.25
N ARG A 404 -8.04 14.92 10.23
CA ARG A 404 -6.64 14.43 10.33
C ARG A 404 -5.64 15.49 10.80
N SER A 405 -5.91 16.78 10.65
CA SER A 405 -5.06 17.86 11.16
C SER A 405 -5.07 18.01 12.69
N ARG A 406 -5.99 17.34 13.39
CA ARG A 406 -6.15 17.45 14.85
C ARG A 406 -5.12 16.59 15.58
N THR A 407 -4.70 17.08 16.75
CA THR A 407 -3.88 16.37 17.73
C THR A 407 -4.60 16.33 19.08
N GLY A 408 -4.13 15.49 20.00
CA GLY A 408 -4.68 15.40 21.35
C GLY A 408 -4.42 14.05 21.98
N SER A 409 -5.35 13.60 22.82
CA SER A 409 -5.35 12.25 23.37
C SER A 409 -6.70 11.61 23.09
N MET A 410 -6.67 10.35 22.66
CA MET A 410 -7.86 9.52 22.53
C MET A 410 -7.82 8.41 23.58
N LYS A 411 -8.98 7.96 24.01
CA LYS A 411 -9.12 6.69 24.71
C LYS A 411 -9.76 5.68 23.77
N PHE A 412 -9.28 4.47 23.79
CA PHE A 412 -9.85 3.36 23.04
C PHE A 412 -10.17 2.22 23.99
N ILE A 413 -11.25 1.50 23.74
CA ILE A 413 -11.60 0.30 24.48
C ILE A 413 -12.14 -0.75 23.51
N ALA A 414 -11.75 -2.00 23.77
CA ALA A 414 -12.25 -3.17 23.09
C ALA A 414 -12.92 -4.09 24.11
N HIS A 415 -14.02 -4.68 23.70
CA HIS A 415 -14.73 -5.71 24.43
C HIS A 415 -14.97 -6.89 23.49
N ARG A 416 -14.82 -8.12 23.98
CA ARG A 416 -15.14 -9.33 23.24
C ARG A 416 -16.34 -10.00 23.90
N ALA A 417 -17.41 -10.16 23.12
CA ALA A 417 -18.64 -10.78 23.59
C ALA A 417 -18.35 -12.17 24.17
N ASN A 418 -18.97 -12.47 25.31
CA ASN A 418 -18.73 -13.73 26.02
C ASN A 418 -19.72 -14.85 25.65
N CYS A 419 -20.73 -14.54 24.84
CA CYS A 419 -21.78 -15.45 24.38
C CYS A 419 -22.67 -16.05 25.49
N ARG A 420 -22.67 -15.53 26.73
CA ARG A 420 -23.36 -16.14 27.89
C ARG A 420 -24.79 -15.66 28.10
N ASP A 421 -25.12 -14.47 27.62
CA ASP A 421 -26.47 -13.92 27.65
C ASP A 421 -26.84 -13.35 26.28
N ARG A 422 -28.11 -13.01 26.14
CA ARG A 422 -28.68 -12.61 24.85
C ARG A 422 -28.10 -11.28 24.38
N GLU A 423 -27.77 -10.40 25.32
CA GLU A 423 -27.16 -9.11 25.07
C GLU A 423 -25.72 -9.27 24.57
N GLU A 424 -24.97 -10.23 25.11
CA GLU A 424 -23.60 -10.60 24.75
C GLU A 424 -23.52 -11.72 23.70
N ALA A 425 -24.57 -11.91 22.90
CA ALA A 425 -24.62 -12.99 21.92
C ALA A 425 -23.50 -12.89 20.88
N CYS A 426 -22.85 -14.00 20.61
CA CYS A 426 -21.82 -14.08 19.58
C CYS A 426 -22.45 -14.27 18.21
N VAL A 427 -22.01 -13.49 17.23
CA VAL A 427 -22.49 -13.60 15.86
C VAL A 427 -21.86 -14.82 15.20
N LEU A 428 -22.70 -15.62 14.54
CA LEU A 428 -22.30 -16.70 13.66
C LEU A 428 -22.65 -16.33 12.22
N ARG A 429 -21.67 -16.43 11.32
CA ARG A 429 -21.95 -16.32 9.89
C ARG A 429 -22.38 -17.68 9.33
N PRO A 430 -23.28 -17.71 8.33
CA PRO A 430 -23.60 -18.95 7.63
C PRO A 430 -22.34 -19.62 7.08
N HIS A 431 -22.23 -20.94 7.25
CA HIS A 431 -21.14 -21.77 6.71
C HIS A 431 -19.73 -21.49 7.27
N GLU A 432 -19.58 -20.68 8.32
CA GLU A 432 -18.30 -20.49 9.01
C GLU A 432 -18.22 -21.34 10.29
N GLU A 433 -17.07 -22.00 10.52
CA GLU A 433 -16.82 -22.71 11.76
C GLU A 433 -16.49 -21.73 12.89
N PHE A 434 -17.24 -21.79 13.99
CA PHE A 434 -16.96 -20.99 15.18
C PHE A 434 -16.41 -21.86 16.29
N THR A 435 -15.14 -21.62 16.65
CA THR A 435 -14.50 -22.30 17.78
C THR A 435 -14.65 -21.47 19.05
N HIS A 436 -15.41 -21.99 20.02
CA HIS A 436 -15.51 -21.40 21.36
C HIS A 436 -14.90 -22.35 22.40
N THR A 437 -13.92 -21.85 23.15
CA THR A 437 -13.37 -22.60 24.28
C THR A 437 -14.25 -22.37 25.50
N MET A 438 -14.88 -23.45 25.98
CA MET A 438 -15.62 -23.43 27.23
C MET A 438 -14.71 -22.88 28.35
N PRO A 439 -15.20 -21.99 29.24
CA PRO A 439 -14.47 -21.63 30.43
C PRO A 439 -14.11 -22.91 31.20
N GLY A 440 -12.93 -22.97 31.84
CA GLY A 440 -12.41 -24.16 32.54
C GLY A 440 -13.18 -24.55 33.82
N ILE A 441 -14.49 -24.33 33.84
CA ILE A 441 -15.45 -24.59 34.90
C ILE A 441 -16.39 -25.69 34.35
N PRO A 442 -16.83 -26.66 35.16
CA PRO A 442 -17.82 -27.64 34.71
C PRO A 442 -19.05 -26.95 34.13
N VAL A 443 -19.50 -27.40 32.95
CA VAL A 443 -20.74 -26.93 32.32
C VAL A 443 -21.90 -27.49 33.14
N GLU A 444 -22.66 -26.61 33.77
CA GLU A 444 -23.87 -26.97 34.51
C GLU A 444 -25.07 -27.08 33.54
N PRO A 445 -26.14 -27.82 33.89
CA PRO A 445 -27.32 -28.00 33.02
C PRO A 445 -28.01 -26.70 32.57
N ASP A 446 -27.80 -25.60 33.31
CA ASP A 446 -28.40 -24.30 33.06
C ASP A 446 -27.48 -23.32 32.32
N ASP A 447 -26.23 -23.71 32.03
CA ASP A 447 -25.32 -22.89 31.23
C ASP A 447 -25.82 -22.81 29.78
N ARG A 448 -26.03 -21.58 29.30
CA ARG A 448 -26.54 -21.31 27.96
C ARG A 448 -25.54 -20.48 27.18
N PHE A 449 -25.41 -20.82 25.90
CA PHE A 449 -24.71 -19.99 24.93
C PHE A 449 -25.72 -19.35 24.00
N TRP A 450 -25.50 -18.06 23.73
CA TRP A 450 -26.35 -17.25 22.87
C TRP A 450 -25.57 -16.90 21.61
N PHE A 451 -26.19 -17.24 20.49
CA PHE A 451 -25.68 -16.95 19.17
C PHE A 451 -26.70 -16.14 18.40
N GLU A 452 -26.20 -15.19 17.63
CA GLU A 452 -27.00 -14.45 16.67
C GLU A 452 -26.72 -14.98 15.26
N ILE A 453 -27.79 -15.25 14.53
CA ILE A 453 -27.76 -15.68 13.13
C ILE A 453 -28.71 -14.74 12.38
N ARG A 454 -28.20 -14.05 11.37
CA ARG A 454 -28.99 -13.19 10.49
C ARG A 454 -28.69 -13.44 9.03
#